data_AF-A0A8S9FKE1-F1
#
_entry.id   AF-A0A8S9FKE1-F1
#
_cell.length_a   1.000
_cell.length_b   1.000
_cell.length_c   1.000
_cell.angle_alpha   90.00
_cell.angle_beta   90.00
_cell.angle_gamma   90.00
#
_symmetry.space_group_name_H-M   'P 1'
#
loop_
_entity.id
_entity.type
_entity.pdbx_description
1 polymer ?
#
loop_
_entity_poly.entity_id
_entity_poly.type
_entity_poly.pdbx_seq_one_letter_code
_entity_poly.pdbx_strand_id
1 'polypeptide(L)'
;MNCMHEAALKAFTDAQKQLTDISGRKEEKSAATTSIKADIEKKKREAMEARKVEEESHREQETLIPQEQAAREKVAELKSAMNSERSQGDVLKAVLRAKENNQIEGIYGRMGDLGAIDAKYDVAVSTACGGLDYIVVETTSAAQACVELLRKGNLGVATFMILKNRYRGIFRAVV
;
A
#
# COMPACT_ATOMS: atom_id res chain seq x y z
N MET A 1 1.27 -87.01 51.15
CA MET A 1 1.12 -86.90 49.68
C MET A 1 0.09 -85.85 49.23
N ASN A 2 -0.95 -85.51 50.01
CA ASN A 2 -2.00 -84.58 49.57
C ASN A 2 -1.61 -83.08 49.47
N CYS A 3 -0.67 -82.58 50.27
CA CYS A 3 -0.24 -81.17 50.26
C CYS A 3 0.40 -80.72 48.94
N MET A 4 1.23 -81.57 48.33
CA MET A 4 1.91 -81.25 47.07
C MET A 4 0.94 -81.20 45.88
N HIS A 5 -0.13 -82.00 45.90
CA HIS A 5 -1.12 -82.04 44.83
C HIS A 5 -2.07 -80.83 44.88
N GLU A 6 -2.43 -80.38 46.09
CA GLU A 6 -3.29 -79.21 46.30
C GLU A 6 -2.57 -77.89 45.96
N ALA A 7 -1.27 -77.78 46.29
CA ALA A 7 -0.44 -76.64 45.89
C ALA A 7 -0.26 -76.55 44.36
N ALA A 8 -0.05 -77.69 43.70
CA ALA A 8 0.05 -77.76 42.24
C ALA A 8 -1.27 -77.38 41.55
N LEU A 9 -2.41 -77.82 42.08
CA LEU A 9 -3.74 -77.45 41.59
C LEU A 9 -4.00 -75.94 41.76
N LYS A 10 -3.67 -75.36 42.91
CA LYS A 10 -3.79 -73.90 43.12
C LYS A 10 -2.94 -73.11 42.14
N ALA A 11 -1.68 -73.48 41.96
CA ALA A 11 -0.78 -72.82 41.01
C ALA A 11 -1.28 -72.93 39.56
N PHE A 12 -1.88 -74.07 39.18
CA PHE A 12 -2.47 -74.25 37.86
C PHE A 12 -3.71 -73.38 37.66
N THR A 13 -4.59 -73.28 38.67
CA THR A 13 -5.77 -72.40 38.60
C THR A 13 -5.41 -70.92 38.61
N ASP A 14 -4.37 -70.53 39.34
CA ASP A 14 -3.89 -69.15 39.35
C ASP A 14 -3.22 -68.78 38.02
N ALA A 15 -2.44 -69.70 37.44
CA ALA A 15 -1.90 -69.54 36.09
C ALA A 15 -3.01 -69.44 35.05
N GLN A 16 -4.08 -70.24 35.16
CA GLN A 16 -5.23 -70.17 34.26
C GLN A 16 -5.98 -68.82 34.37
N LYS A 17 -6.18 -68.31 35.60
CA LYS A 17 -6.76 -66.97 35.84
C LYS A 17 -5.90 -65.85 35.27
N GLN A 18 -4.58 -65.92 35.44
CA GLN A 18 -3.66 -64.94 34.85
C GLN A 18 -3.70 -64.98 33.32
N LEU A 19 -3.83 -66.18 32.73
CA LEU A 19 -3.93 -66.34 31.28
C LEU A 19 -5.23 -65.72 30.73
N THR A 20 -6.35 -65.88 31.43
CA THR A 20 -7.62 -65.23 31.06
C THR A 20 -7.56 -63.71 31.23
N ASP A 21 -6.95 -63.19 32.29
CA ASP A 21 -6.78 -61.75 32.51
C ASP A 21 -5.85 -61.12 31.45
N ILE A 22 -4.76 -61.79 31.10
CA ILE A 22 -3.83 -61.33 30.06
C ILE A 22 -4.52 -61.34 28.69
N SER A 23 -5.36 -62.36 28.41
CA SER A 23 -6.18 -62.42 27.20
C SER A 23 -7.16 -61.25 27.12
N GLY A 24 -7.91 -60.98 28.19
CA GLY A 24 -8.85 -59.86 28.26
C GLY A 24 -8.15 -58.51 28.06
N ARG A 25 -7.02 -58.28 28.76
CA ARG A 25 -6.22 -57.06 28.59
C ARG A 25 -5.62 -56.92 27.18
N LYS A 26 -5.33 -58.03 26.49
CA LYS A 26 -4.83 -58.02 25.11
C LYS A 26 -5.94 -57.62 24.15
N GLU A 27 -7.14 -58.15 24.32
CA GLU A 27 -8.30 -57.79 23.50
C GLU A 27 -8.70 -56.32 23.70
N GLU A 28 -8.79 -55.86 24.95
CA GLU A 28 -9.05 -54.45 25.29
C GLU A 28 -8.02 -53.50 24.67
N LYS A 29 -6.72 -53.82 24.81
CA LYS A 29 -5.66 -53.04 24.17
C LYS A 29 -5.74 -53.09 22.65
N SER A 30 -6.11 -54.22 22.06
CA SER A 30 -6.28 -54.32 20.60
C SER A 30 -7.44 -53.45 20.12
N ALA A 31 -8.57 -53.46 20.82
CA ALA A 31 -9.73 -52.63 20.51
C ALA A 31 -9.39 -51.14 20.65
N ALA A 32 -8.72 -50.75 21.73
CA ALA A 32 -8.24 -49.38 21.93
C ALA A 32 -7.27 -48.94 20.82
N THR A 33 -6.34 -49.81 20.42
CA THR A 33 -5.38 -49.53 19.33
C THR A 33 -6.10 -49.33 18.00
N THR A 34 -7.18 -50.08 17.74
CA THR A 34 -7.96 -49.99 16.50
C THR A 34 -8.78 -48.70 16.46
N SER A 35 -9.39 -48.31 17.59
CA SER A 35 -10.08 -47.02 17.73
C SER A 35 -9.13 -45.84 17.52
N ILE A 36 -7.97 -45.85 18.19
CA ILE A 36 -6.98 -44.77 18.09
C ILE A 36 -6.48 -44.63 16.64
N LYS A 37 -6.26 -45.74 15.92
CA LYS A 37 -5.88 -45.70 14.50
C LYS A 37 -6.97 -45.06 13.62
N ALA A 38 -8.23 -45.35 13.87
CA ALA A 38 -9.34 -44.74 13.14
C ALA A 38 -9.43 -43.22 13.41
N ASP A 39 -9.23 -42.80 14.66
CA ASP A 39 -9.23 -41.40 15.04
C ASP A 39 -8.05 -40.62 14.43
N ILE A 40 -6.86 -41.23 14.37
CA ILE A 40 -5.69 -40.65 13.70
C ILE A 40 -5.98 -40.43 12.21
N GLU A 41 -6.53 -41.42 11.52
CA GLU A 41 -6.86 -41.28 10.09
C GLU A 41 -7.94 -40.23 9.84
N LYS A 42 -8.95 -40.13 10.72
CA LYS A 42 -9.95 -39.07 10.67
C LYS A 42 -9.32 -37.69 10.85
N LYS A 43 -8.50 -37.52 11.89
CA LYS A 43 -7.78 -36.26 12.16
C LYS A 43 -6.82 -35.86 11.03
N LYS A 44 -6.16 -36.84 10.41
CA LYS A 44 -5.28 -36.61 9.26
C LYS A 44 -6.06 -36.11 8.04
N ARG A 45 -7.27 -36.64 7.81
CA ARG A 45 -8.15 -36.17 6.73
C ARG A 45 -8.66 -34.76 6.98
N GLU A 46 -9.10 -34.46 8.21
CA GLU A 46 -9.49 -33.10 8.63
C GLU A 46 -8.33 -32.11 8.46
N ALA A 47 -7.12 -32.48 8.89
CA ALA A 47 -5.93 -31.63 8.75
C ALA A 47 -5.51 -31.41 7.28
N MET A 48 -5.71 -32.41 6.42
CA MET A 48 -5.45 -32.26 4.98
C MET A 48 -6.43 -31.30 4.32
N GLU A 49 -7.72 -31.40 4.67
CA GLU A 49 -8.74 -30.51 4.12
C GLU A 49 -8.56 -29.07 4.59
N ALA A 50 -8.25 -28.87 5.88
CA ALA A 50 -7.93 -27.55 6.42
C ALA A 50 -6.73 -26.91 5.71
N ARG A 51 -5.67 -27.69 5.42
CA ARG A 51 -4.50 -27.21 4.68
C ARG A 51 -4.83 -26.81 3.24
N LYS A 52 -5.74 -27.53 2.56
CA LYS A 52 -6.15 -27.16 1.19
C LYS A 52 -6.89 -25.83 1.17
N VAL A 53 -7.82 -25.63 2.10
CA VAL A 53 -8.57 -24.37 2.22
C VAL A 53 -7.64 -23.21 2.56
N GLU A 54 -6.67 -23.43 3.44
CA GLU A 54 -5.66 -22.42 3.78
C GLU A 54 -4.79 -22.07 2.56
N GLU A 55 -4.35 -23.06 1.78
CA GLU A 55 -3.56 -22.83 0.57
C GLU A 55 -4.34 -22.10 -0.52
N GLU A 56 -5.63 -22.41 -0.71
CA GLU A 56 -6.51 -21.71 -1.64
C GLU A 56 -6.72 -20.25 -1.22
N SER A 57 -7.02 -20.01 0.06
CA SER A 57 -7.14 -18.65 0.59
C SER A 57 -5.84 -17.87 0.47
N HIS A 58 -4.68 -18.52 0.66
CA HIS A 58 -3.38 -17.87 0.53
C HIS A 58 -3.09 -17.50 -0.93
N ARG A 59 -3.40 -18.39 -1.88
CA ARG A 59 -3.29 -18.09 -3.32
C ARG A 59 -4.17 -16.92 -3.73
N GLU A 60 -5.42 -16.89 -3.25
CA GLU A 60 -6.31 -15.75 -3.51
C GLU A 60 -5.72 -14.44 -2.95
N GLN A 61 -5.21 -14.46 -1.71
CA GLN A 61 -4.54 -13.30 -1.13
C GLN A 61 -3.32 -12.85 -1.94
N GLU A 62 -2.45 -13.78 -2.36
CA GLU A 62 -1.28 -13.47 -3.18
C GLU A 62 -1.65 -12.82 -4.52
N THR A 63 -2.83 -13.13 -5.08
CA THR A 63 -3.31 -12.47 -6.30
C THR A 63 -3.92 -11.09 -6.05
N LEU A 64 -4.56 -10.88 -4.89
CA LEU A 64 -5.25 -9.64 -4.55
C LEU A 64 -4.31 -8.55 -4.02
N ILE A 65 -3.28 -8.93 -3.26
CA ILE A 65 -2.27 -7.98 -2.72
C ILE A 65 -1.63 -7.11 -3.82
N PRO A 66 -1.10 -7.65 -4.94
CA PRO A 66 -0.48 -6.82 -5.96
C PRO A 66 -1.49 -5.94 -6.69
N GLN A 67 -2.75 -6.39 -6.85
CA GLN A 67 -3.81 -5.56 -7.44
C GLN A 67 -4.16 -4.37 -6.53
N GLU A 68 -4.22 -4.61 -5.23
CA GLU A 68 -4.48 -3.59 -4.22
C GLU A 68 -3.35 -2.56 -4.15
N GLN A 69 -2.09 -3.03 -4.18
CA GLN A 69 -0.92 -2.18 -4.25
C GLN A 69 -0.91 -1.33 -5.54
N ALA A 70 -1.14 -1.93 -6.71
CA ALA A 70 -1.21 -1.21 -7.98
C ALA A 70 -2.33 -0.16 -7.99
N ALA A 71 -3.49 -0.49 -7.41
CA ALA A 71 -4.59 0.46 -7.27
C ALA A 71 -4.23 1.62 -6.33
N ARG A 72 -3.55 1.35 -5.20
CA ARG A 72 -3.09 2.38 -4.27
C ARG A 72 -2.06 3.31 -4.89
N GLU A 73 -1.09 2.77 -5.62
CA GLU A 73 -0.08 3.55 -6.35
C GLU A 73 -0.73 4.48 -7.37
N LYS A 74 -1.65 3.95 -8.18
CA LYS A 74 -2.39 4.75 -9.15
C LYS A 74 -3.22 5.86 -8.50
N VAL A 75 -3.85 5.58 -7.36
CA VAL A 75 -4.57 6.61 -6.59
C VAL A 75 -3.62 7.67 -6.05
N ALA A 76 -2.44 7.28 -5.55
CA ALA A 76 -1.45 8.22 -5.04
C ALA A 76 -0.91 9.13 -6.15
N GLU A 77 -0.61 8.57 -7.33
CA GLU A 77 -0.18 9.30 -8.51
C GLU A 77 -1.22 10.33 -8.95
N LEU A 78 -2.48 9.91 -9.11
CA LEU A 78 -3.58 10.81 -9.52
C LEU A 78 -3.84 11.90 -8.49
N LYS A 79 -3.77 11.58 -7.19
CA LYS A 79 -3.90 12.59 -6.12
C LYS A 79 -2.76 13.60 -6.17
N SER A 80 -1.53 13.15 -6.41
CA SER A 80 -0.37 14.03 -6.54
C SER A 80 -0.52 14.98 -7.73
N ALA A 81 -0.89 14.44 -8.90
CA ALA A 81 -1.15 15.24 -10.10
C ALA A 81 -2.26 16.28 -9.87
N MET A 82 -3.39 15.86 -9.28
CA MET A 82 -4.52 16.75 -8.99
C MET A 82 -4.15 17.88 -8.01
N ASN A 83 -3.35 17.58 -6.98
CA ASN A 83 -2.91 18.59 -6.02
C ASN A 83 -1.96 19.60 -6.66
N SER A 84 -1.06 19.13 -7.55
CA SER A 84 -0.15 19.99 -8.30
C SER A 84 -0.91 20.96 -9.20
N GLU A 85 -1.85 20.44 -10.01
CA GLU A 85 -2.72 21.24 -10.88
C GLU A 85 -3.54 22.27 -10.09
N ARG A 86 -4.14 21.85 -8.97
CA ARG A 86 -4.95 22.74 -8.13
C ARG A 86 -4.11 23.86 -7.54
N SER A 87 -2.94 23.54 -6.99
CA SER A 87 -2.06 24.56 -6.41
C SER A 87 -1.58 25.56 -7.47
N GLN A 88 -1.18 25.10 -8.66
CA GLN A 88 -0.79 26.01 -9.74
C GLN A 88 -1.95 26.92 -10.18
N GLY A 89 -3.16 26.38 -10.33
CA GLY A 89 -4.33 27.17 -10.68
C GLY A 89 -4.70 28.22 -9.61
N ASP A 90 -4.61 27.86 -8.34
CA ASP A 90 -4.93 28.77 -7.22
C ASP A 90 -3.86 29.87 -7.05
N VAL A 91 -2.58 29.53 -7.22
CA VAL A 91 -1.46 30.48 -7.31
C VAL A 91 -1.67 31.49 -8.43
N LEU A 92 -1.95 31.00 -9.65
CA LEU A 92 -2.14 31.87 -10.82
C LEU A 92 -3.30 32.83 -10.62
N LYS A 93 -4.44 32.34 -10.13
CA LYS A 93 -5.61 33.18 -9.83
C LYS A 93 -5.29 34.28 -8.82
N ALA A 94 -4.54 33.97 -7.77
CA ALA A 94 -4.19 34.97 -6.76
C ALA A 94 -3.25 36.05 -7.30
N VAL A 95 -2.25 35.66 -8.09
CA VAL A 95 -1.32 36.61 -8.72
C VAL A 95 -2.04 37.49 -9.76
N LEU A 96 -2.93 36.91 -10.57
CA LEU A 96 -3.73 37.68 -11.53
C LEU A 96 -4.69 38.64 -10.84
N ARG A 97 -5.34 38.24 -9.74
CA ARG A 97 -6.15 39.15 -8.91
C ARG A 97 -5.32 40.29 -8.32
N ALA A 98 -4.10 40.01 -7.86
CA ALA A 98 -3.20 41.03 -7.34
C ALA A 98 -2.81 42.05 -8.42
N LYS A 99 -2.65 41.58 -9.66
CA LYS A 99 -2.45 42.44 -10.85
C LYS A 99 -3.70 43.28 -11.15
N GLU A 100 -4.88 42.68 -11.23
CA GLU A 100 -6.15 43.38 -11.52
C GLU A 100 -6.46 44.46 -10.48
N ASN A 101 -6.17 44.19 -9.21
CA ASN A 101 -6.37 45.14 -8.12
C ASN A 101 -5.23 46.16 -7.99
N ASN A 102 -4.23 46.15 -8.88
CA ASN A 102 -3.02 46.97 -8.83
C ASN A 102 -2.29 46.91 -7.47
N GLN A 103 -2.34 45.77 -6.77
CA GLN A 103 -1.65 45.57 -5.50
C GLN A 103 -0.15 45.37 -5.70
N ILE A 104 0.24 44.80 -6.84
CA ILE A 104 1.63 44.55 -7.22
C ILE A 104 1.78 44.96 -8.69
N GLU A 105 2.59 45.98 -8.93
CA GLU A 105 2.91 46.43 -10.29
C GLU A 105 4.01 45.58 -10.92
N GLY A 106 4.04 45.55 -12.26
CA GLY A 106 5.07 44.81 -13.01
C GLY A 106 4.78 43.31 -13.18
N ILE A 107 3.55 42.84 -12.95
CA ILE A 107 3.14 41.47 -13.30
C ILE A 107 2.62 41.45 -14.75
N TYR A 108 3.26 40.68 -15.62
CA TYR A 108 2.80 40.52 -17.01
C TYR A 108 1.76 39.40 -17.13
N GLY A 109 2.04 38.22 -16.58
CA GLY A 109 1.14 37.07 -16.64
C GLY A 109 1.90 35.75 -16.78
N ARG A 110 1.19 34.65 -17.04
CA ARG A 110 1.79 33.34 -17.31
C ARG A 110 2.46 33.33 -18.68
N MET A 111 3.64 32.73 -18.79
CA MET A 111 4.40 32.71 -20.05
C MET A 111 3.64 32.07 -21.21
N GLY A 112 2.90 30.99 -20.96
CA GLY A 112 2.05 30.34 -21.97
C GLY A 112 0.93 31.24 -22.51
N ASP A 113 0.49 32.26 -21.76
CA ASP A 113 -0.56 33.17 -22.21
C ASP A 113 0.01 34.39 -22.95
N LEU A 114 1.33 34.60 -22.87
CA LEU A 114 2.04 35.71 -23.51
C LEU A 114 2.55 35.36 -24.91
N GLY A 115 2.44 34.10 -25.32
CA GLY A 115 2.84 33.62 -26.64
C GLY A 115 1.75 32.76 -27.27
N ALA A 116 1.69 32.75 -28.60
CA ALA A 116 0.82 31.85 -29.35
C ALA A 116 1.67 30.82 -30.10
N ILE A 117 1.24 29.56 -30.06
CA ILE A 117 1.88 28.45 -30.76
C ILE A 117 0.87 27.89 -31.76
N ASP A 118 1.36 27.49 -32.94
CA ASP A 118 0.54 26.79 -33.92
C ASP A 118 0.06 25.44 -33.34
N ALA A 119 -1.23 25.13 -33.49
CA ALA A 119 -1.86 23.91 -32.99
C ALA A 119 -1.12 22.63 -33.40
N LYS A 120 -0.42 22.63 -34.55
CA LYS A 120 0.41 21.51 -35.00
C LYS A 120 1.56 21.19 -34.04
N TYR A 121 2.10 22.18 -33.34
CA TYR A 121 3.27 22.04 -32.45
C TYR A 121 2.94 22.18 -30.96
N ASP A 122 1.70 22.54 -30.62
CA ASP A 122 1.26 22.83 -29.25
C ASP A 122 1.59 21.69 -28.27
N VAL A 123 1.19 20.46 -28.61
CA VAL A 123 1.45 19.28 -27.76
C VAL A 123 2.95 19.04 -27.58
N ALA A 124 3.75 19.17 -28.64
CA ALA A 124 5.18 18.92 -28.59
C ALA A 124 5.91 19.95 -27.72
N VAL A 125 5.54 21.23 -27.84
CA VAL A 125 6.15 22.31 -27.06
C VAL A 125 5.70 22.28 -25.61
N SER A 126 4.40 22.08 -25.33
CA SER A 126 3.87 22.01 -23.96
C SER A 126 4.41 20.81 -23.19
N THR A 127 4.68 19.69 -23.87
CA THR A 127 5.30 18.51 -23.24
C THR A 127 6.80 18.72 -23.00
N ALA A 128 7.51 19.36 -23.94
CA ALA A 128 8.96 19.55 -23.85
C ALA A 128 9.37 20.70 -22.91
N CYS A 129 8.50 21.70 -22.71
CA CYS A 129 8.82 22.92 -21.98
C CYS A 129 7.94 23.12 -20.74
N GLY A 130 8.40 22.64 -19.58
CA GLY A 130 7.78 22.96 -18.28
C GLY A 130 7.95 24.42 -17.81
N GLY A 131 8.56 25.28 -18.64
CA GLY A 131 8.72 26.71 -18.36
C GLY A 131 7.51 27.57 -18.72
N LEU A 132 6.53 27.02 -19.46
CA LEU A 132 5.35 27.77 -19.89
C LEU A 132 4.46 28.21 -18.72
N ASP A 133 4.54 27.51 -17.60
CA ASP A 133 3.79 27.84 -16.37
C ASP A 133 4.45 28.94 -15.54
N TYR A 134 5.61 29.47 -15.94
CA TYR A 134 6.27 30.52 -15.15
C TYR A 134 5.52 31.85 -15.28
N ILE A 135 5.46 32.57 -14.17
CA ILE A 135 4.85 33.90 -14.11
C ILE A 135 5.93 34.93 -14.45
N VAL A 136 5.67 35.73 -15.48
CA VAL A 136 6.59 36.75 -15.95
C VAL A 136 6.34 38.06 -15.18
N VAL A 137 7.41 38.60 -14.59
CA VAL A 137 7.40 39.85 -13.83
C VAL A 137 8.52 40.78 -14.29
N GLU A 138 8.33 42.08 -14.14
CA GLU A 138 9.29 43.08 -14.57
C GLU A 138 10.52 43.09 -13.67
N THR A 139 10.34 43.19 -12.36
CA THR A 139 11.43 43.42 -11.39
C THR A 139 11.52 42.32 -10.34
N THR A 140 12.69 42.22 -9.70
CA THR A 140 12.89 41.32 -8.55
C THR A 140 12.02 41.70 -7.35
N SER A 141 11.72 43.00 -7.16
CA SER A 141 10.84 43.43 -6.07
C SER A 141 9.39 42.97 -6.28
N ALA A 142 8.90 43.02 -7.52
CA ALA A 142 7.57 42.50 -7.86
C ALA A 142 7.49 40.99 -7.62
N ALA A 143 8.54 40.23 -7.98
CA ALA A 143 8.63 38.81 -7.68
C ALA A 143 8.53 38.55 -6.16
N GLN A 144 9.33 39.25 -5.36
CA GLN A 144 9.32 39.11 -3.89
C GLN A 144 7.95 39.43 -3.28
N ALA A 145 7.30 40.52 -3.73
CA ALA A 145 5.96 40.86 -3.30
C ALA A 145 4.93 39.76 -3.63
N CYS A 146 5.06 39.13 -4.80
CA CYS A 146 4.22 37.98 -5.17
C CYS A 146 4.46 36.79 -4.25
N VAL A 147 5.72 36.49 -3.90
CA VAL A 147 6.04 35.41 -2.95
C VAL A 147 5.42 35.67 -1.58
N GLU A 148 5.51 36.90 -1.08
CA GLU A 148 4.88 37.27 0.19
C GLU A 148 3.36 37.13 0.16
N LEU A 149 2.72 37.50 -0.96
CA LEU A 149 1.29 37.33 -1.16
C LEU A 149 0.89 35.84 -1.12
N LEU A 150 1.63 35.00 -1.83
CA LEU A 150 1.38 33.55 -1.85
C LEU A 150 1.62 32.93 -0.46
N ARG A 151 2.61 33.41 0.29
CA ARG A 151 2.89 33.00 1.66
C ARG A 151 1.79 33.38 2.65
N LYS A 152 1.24 34.59 2.54
CA LYS A 152 0.09 35.03 3.36
C LYS A 152 -1.16 34.19 3.08
N GLY A 153 -1.35 33.75 1.84
CA GLY A 153 -2.50 32.93 1.44
C GLY A 153 -2.29 31.41 1.54
N ASN A 154 -1.09 30.95 1.89
CA ASN A 154 -0.69 29.54 1.86
C ASN A 154 -1.10 28.80 0.56
N LEU A 155 -0.90 29.47 -0.58
CA LEU A 155 -1.44 29.04 -1.89
C LEU A 155 -0.55 28.03 -2.62
N GLY A 156 0.69 27.86 -2.17
CA GLY A 156 1.64 26.88 -2.68
C GLY A 156 2.81 27.52 -3.44
N VAL A 157 3.39 26.74 -4.36
CA VAL A 157 4.71 27.02 -4.97
C VAL A 157 4.53 27.64 -6.35
N ALA A 158 5.32 28.67 -6.65
CA ALA A 158 5.30 29.35 -7.95
C ALA A 158 6.73 29.59 -8.47
N THR A 159 6.89 29.59 -9.79
CA THR A 159 8.16 29.97 -10.42
C THR A 159 7.97 31.26 -11.20
N PHE A 160 8.85 32.23 -10.95
CA PHE A 160 8.80 33.56 -11.55
C PHE A 160 9.98 33.76 -12.50
N MET A 161 9.71 34.39 -13.64
CA MET A 161 10.73 34.85 -14.60
C MET A 161 10.81 36.38 -14.55
N ILE A 162 11.98 36.91 -14.21
CA ILE A 162 12.20 38.35 -14.05
C ILE A 162 12.83 38.92 -15.33
N LEU A 163 12.20 39.93 -15.92
CA LEU A 163 12.67 40.55 -17.18
C LEU A 163 13.79 41.57 -16.98
N LYS A 164 13.69 42.44 -15.98
CA LYS A 164 14.61 43.55 -15.71
C LYS A 164 15.76 43.10 -14.82
N ASN A 165 16.56 42.17 -15.32
CA ASN A 165 17.84 41.83 -14.70
C ASN A 165 18.89 41.63 -15.79
N ARG A 166 20.09 42.19 -15.58
CA ARG A 166 21.21 42.14 -16.55
C ARG A 166 21.68 40.70 -16.83
N TYR A 167 21.24 39.75 -15.98
CA TYR A 167 21.25 38.31 -16.18
C TYR A 167 19.81 37.78 -16.02
N ARG A 168 19.20 37.23 -17.07
CA ARG A 168 17.86 36.61 -17.01
C ARG A 168 17.91 35.42 -16.04
N GLY A 169 17.29 35.54 -14.87
CA GLY A 169 17.28 34.52 -13.83
C GLY A 169 15.89 33.94 -13.60
N ILE A 170 15.82 32.62 -13.40
CA ILE A 170 14.60 31.91 -12.98
C ILE A 170 14.59 31.89 -11.46
N PHE A 171 13.55 32.44 -10.83
CA PHE A 171 13.38 32.42 -9.38
C PHE A 171 12.28 31.44 -9.02
N ARG A 172 12.64 30.33 -8.37
CA ARG A 172 11.66 29.38 -7.84
C ARG A 172 11.33 29.75 -6.40
N ALA A 173 10.07 30.12 -6.17
CA ALA A 173 9.58 30.49 -4.86
C ALA A 173 8.78 29.33 -4.26
N VAL A 174 9.36 28.74 -3.21
CA VAL A 174 8.67 27.75 -2.37
C VAL A 174 8.09 28.50 -1.17
N VAL A 175 6.77 28.49 -1.06
CA VAL A 175 6.03 29.07 0.07
C VAL A 175 6.05 28.11 1.24
#